data_AF-A0A2V8JU62-F1
#
_entry.id   AF-A0A2V8JU62-F1
#
_cell.length_a   1.000
_cell.length_b   1.000
_cell.length_c   1.000
_cell.angle_alpha   90.00
_cell.angle_beta   90.00
_cell.angle_gamma   90.00
#
_symmetry.space_group_name_H-M   'P 1'
#
loop_
_entity.id
_entity.type
_entity.pdbx_description
1 polymer ?
#
loop_
_entity_poly.entity_id
_entity_poly.type
_entity_poly.pdbx_seq_one_letter_code
_entity_poly.pdbx_strand_id
1 'polypeptide(L)'
;MTCSVPLKTCSRNDCGFTLVEVLVSLTIMAMITAVAFAGLSVAIDSWHRGTQKIDELDRRFAVERLIQRQLALADSHLFHGSDRELEFLSSYSLVNGPGDPVWVRYRVDSDKFMYAETPLPEYSPERSSAVATQILGSFSPIAFRYLSRKSEEQSAWINVWTEGLPSAVQVQIGGDALTIPLVNRQ
;
A
#
# COMPACT_ATOMS: atom_id res chain seq x y z
N MET A 1 -78.56 61.31 -9.27
CA MET A 1 -77.28 61.94 -8.85
C MET A 1 -77.47 62.30 -7.39
N THR A 2 -76.81 61.71 -6.40
CA THR A 2 -75.35 61.56 -6.21
C THR A 2 -74.99 60.27 -5.48
N CYS A 3 -73.71 59.93 -5.65
CA CYS A 3 -73.00 58.74 -5.24
C CYS A 3 -72.73 58.69 -3.72
N SER A 4 -72.75 57.50 -3.12
CA SER A 4 -72.03 57.23 -1.87
C SER A 4 -71.38 55.85 -1.95
N VAL A 5 -70.06 55.86 -2.15
CA VAL A 5 -69.17 54.72 -2.35
C VAL A 5 -68.97 53.96 -1.03
N PRO A 6 -68.97 52.61 -1.03
CA PRO A 6 -68.58 51.84 0.15
C PRO A 6 -67.06 51.92 0.33
N LEU A 7 -66.62 52.39 1.49
CA LEU A 7 -65.21 52.34 1.89
C LEU A 7 -64.82 50.88 2.11
N LYS A 8 -64.02 50.35 1.19
CA LYS A 8 -63.32 49.08 1.33
C LYS A 8 -62.29 49.23 2.46
N THR A 9 -62.55 48.61 3.60
CA THR A 9 -61.59 48.47 4.69
C THR A 9 -60.42 47.62 4.19
N CYS A 10 -59.27 48.26 3.93
CA CYS A 10 -58.02 47.54 3.76
C CYS A 10 -57.61 46.96 5.11
N SER A 11 -57.55 45.62 5.18
CA SER A 11 -56.95 44.91 6.30
C SER A 11 -55.49 45.32 6.43
N ARG A 12 -55.15 45.83 7.61
CA ARG A 12 -53.82 46.33 7.97
C ARG A 12 -52.88 45.19 8.37
N ASN A 13 -52.76 44.19 7.50
CA ASN A 13 -51.86 43.05 7.68
C ASN A 13 -50.96 42.88 6.44
N ASP A 14 -50.39 43.97 5.95
CA ASP A 14 -49.12 43.89 5.22
C ASP A 14 -48.02 43.61 6.25
N CYS A 15 -47.89 42.33 6.60
CA CYS A 15 -46.92 41.81 7.55
C CYS A 15 -45.49 41.99 7.01
N GLY A 16 -44.88 43.14 7.29
CA GLY A 16 -43.43 43.28 7.20
C GLY A 16 -42.75 42.40 8.26
N PHE A 17 -41.64 41.77 7.90
CA PHE A 17 -40.83 40.99 8.84
C PHE A 17 -40.41 41.87 10.03
N THR A 18 -40.61 41.37 11.24
CA THR A 18 -40.14 42.08 12.43
C THR A 18 -38.61 42.00 12.51
N LEU A 19 -37.97 43.02 13.09
CA LEU A 19 -36.52 43.01 13.30
C LEU A 19 -36.08 41.79 14.13
N VAL A 20 -36.92 41.35 15.07
CA VAL A 20 -36.69 40.15 15.88
C VAL A 20 -36.73 38.89 15.03
N GLU A 21 -37.65 38.78 14.08
CA GLU A 21 -37.78 37.62 13.19
C GLU A 21 -36.59 37.47 12.25
N VAL A 22 -36.06 38.58 11.74
CA VAL A 22 -34.83 38.59 10.92
C VAL A 22 -33.62 38.17 11.77
N LEU A 23 -33.50 38.68 13.00
CA LEU A 23 -32.41 38.29 13.90
C LEU A 23 -32.48 36.80 14.26
N VAL A 24 -33.65 36.29 14.62
CA VAL A 24 -33.83 34.87 14.94
C VAL A 24 -33.50 34.01 13.72
N SER A 25 -33.98 34.38 12.54
CA SER A 25 -33.68 33.65 11.30
C SER A 25 -32.18 33.62 10.99
N LEU A 26 -31.47 34.74 11.16
CA LEU A 26 -30.02 34.80 10.98
C LEU A 26 -29.27 33.95 12.00
N THR A 27 -29.69 33.94 13.27
CA THR A 27 -29.06 33.09 14.30
C THR A 27 -29.23 31.60 14.02
N ILE A 28 -30.44 31.19 13.60
CA ILE A 28 -30.71 29.80 13.23
C ILE A 28 -29.90 29.41 11.99
N MET A 29 -29.85 30.29 10.98
CA MET A 29 -29.05 30.06 9.77
C MET A 29 -27.56 29.92 10.09
N ALA A 30 -27.03 30.78 10.97
CA ALA A 30 -25.65 30.70 11.43
C ALA A 30 -25.37 29.38 12.18
N MET A 31 -26.27 28.95 13.05
CA MET A 31 -26.16 27.66 13.76
C MET A 31 -26.18 26.48 12.79
N ILE A 32 -27.12 26.44 11.85
CA ILE A 32 -27.22 25.37 10.84
C ILE A 32 -25.93 25.31 10.01
N THR A 33 -25.46 26.47 9.55
CA THR A 33 -24.22 26.56 8.75
C THR A 33 -23.01 26.07 9.56
N ALA A 34 -22.92 26.44 10.85
CA ALA A 34 -21.84 25.99 11.72
C ALA A 34 -21.86 24.46 11.90
N VAL A 35 -23.03 23.87 12.11
CA VAL A 35 -23.17 22.41 12.22
C VAL A 35 -22.83 21.72 10.90
N ALA A 36 -23.27 22.26 9.77
CA ALA A 36 -22.94 21.72 8.45
C ALA A 36 -21.43 21.75 8.18
N PHE A 37 -20.77 22.87 8.51
CA PHE A 37 -19.32 23.00 8.35
C PHE A 37 -18.55 22.07 9.28
N ALA A 38 -18.99 21.91 10.53
CA ALA A 38 -18.42 20.95 11.46
C ALA A 38 -18.54 19.51 10.92
N GLY A 39 -19.72 19.12 10.43
CA GLY A 39 -19.93 17.80 9.82
C GLY A 39 -19.03 17.56 8.61
N LEU A 40 -18.87 18.56 7.72
CA LEU A 40 -18.00 18.47 6.57
C LEU A 40 -16.52 18.34 6.97
N SER A 41 -16.06 19.11 7.95
CA SER A 41 -14.68 19.02 8.44
C SER A 41 -14.35 17.64 9.00
N VAL A 42 -15.27 17.03 9.77
CA VAL A 42 -15.12 15.67 10.30
C VAL A 42 -15.09 14.63 9.17
N ALA A 43 -15.91 14.80 8.13
CA ALA A 43 -15.92 13.90 6.98
C ALA A 43 -14.58 13.94 6.22
N ILE A 44 -14.03 15.14 5.99
CA ILE A 44 -12.73 15.34 5.33
C ILE A 44 -11.60 14.72 6.16
N ASP A 45 -11.58 14.96 7.47
CA ASP A 45 -10.57 14.39 8.37
C ASP A 45 -10.64 12.86 8.41
N SER A 46 -11.85 12.31 8.41
CA SER A 46 -12.07 10.86 8.39
C SER A 46 -11.59 10.24 7.08
N TRP A 47 -11.84 10.91 5.95
CA TRP A 47 -11.34 10.50 4.64
C TRP A 47 -9.81 10.49 4.62
N HIS A 48 -9.17 11.57 5.08
CA HIS A 48 -7.71 11.67 5.09
C HIS A 48 -7.04 10.58 5.92
N ARG A 49 -7.58 10.29 7.11
CA ARG A 49 -7.11 9.18 7.97
C ARG A 49 -7.35 7.81 7.31
N GLY A 50 -8.46 7.65 6.59
CA GLY A 50 -8.75 6.45 5.81
C GLY A 50 -7.74 6.23 4.68
N THR A 51 -7.45 7.28 3.90
CA THR A 51 -6.52 7.22 2.76
C THR A 51 -5.11 6.85 3.21
N GLN A 52 -4.59 7.47 4.28
CA GLN A 52 -3.23 7.16 4.77
C GLN A 52 -3.07 5.67 5.13
N LYS A 53 -4.08 5.05 5.75
CA LYS A 53 -4.04 3.64 6.11
C LYS A 53 -4.18 2.71 4.90
N ILE A 54 -4.93 3.13 3.88
CA ILE A 54 -5.05 2.39 2.62
C ILE A 54 -3.73 2.45 1.86
N ASP A 55 -3.08 3.61 1.78
CA ASP A 55 -1.82 3.78 1.04
C ASP A 55 -0.70 2.87 1.59
N GLU A 56 -0.61 2.70 2.90
CA GLU A 56 0.37 1.82 3.53
C GLU A 56 0.11 0.33 3.22
N LEU A 57 -1.17 -0.09 3.26
CA LEU A 57 -1.57 -1.45 2.90
C LEU A 57 -1.36 -1.73 1.41
N ASP A 58 -1.72 -0.79 0.53
CA ASP A 58 -1.56 -0.90 -0.91
C ASP A 58 -0.08 -1.02 -1.28
N ARG A 59 0.79 -0.22 -0.64
CA ARG A 59 2.25 -0.33 -0.84
C ARG A 59 2.77 -1.69 -0.41
N ARG A 60 2.30 -2.22 0.72
CA ARG A 60 2.68 -3.55 1.19
C ARG A 60 2.25 -4.65 0.21
N PHE A 61 0.99 -4.64 -0.22
CA PHE A 61 0.49 -5.62 -1.19
C PHE A 61 1.20 -5.53 -2.54
N ALA A 62 1.56 -4.32 -2.98
CA ALA A 62 2.37 -4.14 -4.17
C ALA A 62 3.73 -4.84 -4.03
N VAL A 63 4.44 -4.63 -2.92
CA VAL A 63 5.74 -5.27 -2.65
C VAL A 63 5.60 -6.80 -2.58
N GLU A 64 4.61 -7.32 -1.86
CA GLU A 64 4.35 -8.76 -1.77
C GLU A 64 4.14 -9.40 -3.15
N ARG A 65 3.34 -8.74 -4.00
CA ARG A 65 3.06 -9.21 -5.36
C ARG A 65 4.29 -9.17 -6.27
N LEU A 66 5.16 -8.17 -6.13
CA LEU A 66 6.41 -8.08 -6.88
C LEU A 66 7.35 -9.23 -6.52
N ILE A 67 7.56 -9.47 -5.22
CA ILE A 67 8.39 -10.57 -4.72
C ILE A 67 7.82 -11.91 -5.19
N GLN A 68 6.52 -12.13 -5.01
CA GLN A 68 5.86 -13.37 -5.45
C GLN A 68 6.07 -13.64 -6.94
N ARG A 69 5.98 -12.61 -7.77
CA ARG A 69 6.14 -12.75 -9.23
C ARG A 69 7.57 -13.12 -9.63
N GLN A 70 8.57 -12.52 -8.99
CA GLN A 70 9.97 -12.84 -9.27
C GLN A 70 10.37 -14.21 -8.72
N LEU A 71 9.95 -14.54 -7.49
CA LEU A 71 10.24 -15.84 -6.89
C LEU A 71 9.58 -16.99 -7.66
N ALA A 72 8.37 -16.78 -8.19
CA ALA A 72 7.70 -17.77 -9.03
C ALA A 72 8.47 -18.11 -10.32
N LEU A 73 9.41 -17.26 -10.73
CA LEU A 73 10.27 -17.42 -11.90
C LEU A 73 11.76 -17.50 -11.50
N ALA A 74 12.03 -17.85 -10.23
CA ALA A 74 13.38 -18.04 -9.74
C ALA A 74 14.00 -19.32 -10.30
N ASP A 75 15.27 -19.24 -10.65
CA ASP A 75 16.07 -20.36 -11.12
C ASP A 75 16.90 -20.96 -9.96
N SER A 76 17.06 -22.27 -9.97
CA SER A 76 17.81 -23.04 -8.98
C SER A 76 19.33 -22.90 -9.06
N HIS A 77 19.88 -22.49 -10.21
CA HIS A 77 21.33 -22.47 -10.43
C HIS A 77 22.06 -21.51 -9.49
N LEU A 78 21.42 -20.40 -9.14
CA LEU A 78 21.97 -19.41 -8.23
C LEU A 78 20.83 -18.88 -7.36
N PHE A 79 20.70 -19.47 -6.18
CA PHE A 79 19.75 -19.07 -5.15
C PHE A 79 20.46 -19.10 -3.80
N HIS A 80 20.62 -17.92 -3.21
CA HIS A 80 21.25 -17.74 -1.90
C HIS A 80 20.40 -16.80 -1.05
N GLY A 81 20.38 -17.05 0.25
CA GLY A 81 19.54 -16.27 1.13
C GLY A 81 19.96 -16.34 2.59
N SER A 82 19.73 -15.26 3.30
CA SER A 82 19.83 -15.12 4.75
C SER A 82 18.52 -14.52 5.27
N ASP A 83 18.41 -14.30 6.58
CA ASP A 83 17.23 -13.66 7.18
C ASP A 83 17.02 -12.23 6.70
N ARG A 84 18.07 -11.56 6.18
CA ARG A 84 18.05 -10.16 5.76
C ARG A 84 18.36 -9.93 4.28
N GLU A 85 18.81 -10.94 3.56
CA GLU A 85 19.21 -10.81 2.17
C GLU A 85 18.73 -12.01 1.37
N LEU A 86 18.21 -11.77 0.16
CA LEU A 86 17.75 -12.81 -0.74
C LEU A 86 18.26 -12.50 -2.14
N GLU A 87 19.05 -13.42 -2.68
CA GLU A 87 19.66 -13.32 -4.01
C GLU A 87 19.26 -14.52 -4.85
N PHE A 88 18.80 -14.26 -6.07
CA PHE A 88 18.46 -15.32 -7.00
C PHE A 88 18.45 -14.83 -8.44
N LEU A 89 18.59 -15.77 -9.37
CA LEU A 89 18.36 -15.53 -10.79
C LEU A 89 16.87 -15.61 -11.12
N SER A 90 16.35 -14.66 -11.89
CA SER A 90 14.94 -14.58 -12.30
C SER A 90 14.83 -14.30 -13.79
N SER A 91 13.92 -14.97 -14.50
CA SER A 91 13.56 -14.61 -15.89
C SER A 91 12.58 -13.43 -15.98
N TYR A 92 12.38 -12.72 -14.87
CA TYR A 92 11.47 -11.58 -14.75
C TYR A 92 12.16 -10.37 -14.12
N SER A 93 12.34 -9.33 -14.93
CA SER A 93 12.78 -7.99 -14.52
C SER A 93 11.58 -7.14 -14.11
N LEU A 94 11.74 -6.32 -13.05
CA LEU A 94 10.70 -5.34 -12.69
C LEU A 94 10.70 -4.14 -13.65
N VAL A 95 11.82 -3.88 -14.33
CA VAL A 95 11.97 -2.78 -15.29
C VAL A 95 11.48 -3.18 -16.68
N ASN A 96 11.91 -4.33 -17.18
CA ASN A 96 11.68 -4.77 -18.56
C ASN A 96 10.60 -5.85 -18.70
N GLY A 97 10.13 -6.43 -17.59
CA GLY A 97 9.17 -7.53 -17.61
C GLY A 97 9.80 -8.90 -17.87
N PRO A 98 9.06 -9.86 -18.47
CA PRO A 98 9.59 -11.18 -18.78
C PRO A 98 10.60 -11.11 -19.93
N GLY A 99 11.73 -11.78 -19.80
CA GLY A 99 12.77 -11.75 -20.83
C GLY A 99 14.10 -12.30 -20.34
N ASP A 100 15.16 -11.54 -20.60
CA ASP A 100 16.52 -11.93 -20.25
C ASP A 100 16.66 -12.15 -18.73
N PRO A 101 17.40 -13.19 -18.31
CA PRO A 101 17.64 -13.44 -16.90
C PRO A 101 18.31 -12.24 -16.22
N VAL A 102 17.78 -11.88 -15.05
CA VAL A 102 18.33 -10.86 -14.18
C VAL A 102 18.73 -11.46 -12.85
N TRP A 103 19.86 -11.01 -12.33
CA TRP A 103 20.24 -11.23 -10.95
C TRP A 103 19.44 -10.29 -10.05
N VAL A 104 18.61 -10.85 -9.18
CA VAL A 104 17.79 -10.09 -8.25
C VAL A 104 18.40 -10.17 -6.86
N ARG A 105 18.53 -9.02 -6.19
CA ARG A 105 18.93 -8.92 -4.79
C ARG A 105 17.91 -8.11 -4.01
N TYR A 106 17.34 -8.73 -2.99
CA TYR A 106 16.59 -8.08 -1.94
C TYR A 106 17.42 -7.97 -0.67
N ARG A 107 17.40 -6.82 -0.02
CA ARG A 107 18.14 -6.58 1.22
C ARG A 107 17.30 -5.82 2.22
N VAL A 108 17.42 -6.18 3.49
CA VAL A 108 16.75 -5.52 4.60
C VAL A 108 17.79 -4.74 5.38
N ASP A 109 17.71 -3.41 5.35
CA ASP A 109 18.54 -2.52 6.16
C ASP A 109 17.68 -1.83 7.23
N SER A 110 17.86 -2.23 8.48
CA SER A 110 16.97 -1.85 9.59
C SER A 110 15.49 -2.17 9.28
N ASP A 111 14.71 -1.16 8.91
CA ASP A 111 13.30 -1.23 8.49
C ASP A 111 13.10 -1.06 6.97
N LYS A 112 14.16 -0.72 6.23
CA LYS A 112 14.08 -0.45 4.79
C LYS A 112 14.20 -1.74 4.00
N PHE A 113 13.21 -1.97 3.15
CA PHE A 113 13.23 -3.03 2.15
C PHE A 113 13.82 -2.51 0.84
N MET A 114 14.96 -3.05 0.47
CA MET A 114 15.77 -2.60 -0.65
C MET A 114 15.80 -3.64 -1.78
N TYR A 115 15.82 -3.14 -3.02
CA TYR A 115 15.79 -3.94 -4.24
C TYR A 115 16.88 -3.50 -5.21
N ALA A 116 17.57 -4.45 -5.81
CA ALA A 116 18.47 -4.23 -6.94
C ALA A 116 18.31 -5.37 -7.95
N GLU A 117 18.37 -5.02 -9.24
CA GLU A 117 18.50 -5.99 -10.33
C GLU A 117 19.72 -5.69 -11.18
N THR A 118 20.35 -6.74 -11.72
CA THR A 118 21.45 -6.62 -12.67
C THR A 118 21.21 -7.58 -13.83
N PRO A 119 21.20 -7.11 -15.08
CA PRO A 119 21.16 -8.00 -16.24
C PRO A 119 22.28 -9.05 -16.16
N LEU A 120 21.98 -10.32 -16.42
CA LEU A 120 22.98 -11.38 -16.34
C LEU A 120 24.26 -11.12 -17.17
N PRO A 121 24.19 -10.51 -18.39
CA PRO A 121 25.39 -10.15 -19.14
C PRO A 121 26.30 -9.11 -18.45
N GLU A 122 25.72 -8.29 -17.57
CA GLU A 122 26.43 -7.24 -16.81
C GLU A 122 26.82 -7.70 -15.41
N TYR A 123 26.40 -8.91 -15.01
CA TYR A 123 26.71 -9.46 -13.70
C TYR A 123 28.21 -9.69 -13.55
N SER A 124 28.80 -9.06 -12.55
CA SER A 124 30.17 -9.29 -12.12
C SER A 124 30.18 -9.38 -10.60
N PRO A 125 30.69 -10.47 -10.00
CA PRO A 125 30.69 -10.66 -8.55
C PRO A 125 31.43 -9.52 -7.81
N GLU A 126 32.42 -8.90 -8.46
CA GLU A 126 33.18 -7.77 -7.89
C GLU A 126 32.46 -6.41 -8.02
N ARG A 127 31.63 -6.22 -9.05
CA ARG A 127 30.94 -4.95 -9.34
C ARG A 127 29.48 -4.91 -8.87
N SER A 128 28.90 -6.05 -8.52
CA SER A 128 27.50 -6.20 -8.11
C SER A 128 27.10 -5.34 -6.89
N SER A 129 28.05 -4.95 -6.04
CA SER A 129 27.75 -4.11 -4.87
C SER A 129 27.46 -2.63 -5.21
N ALA A 130 27.70 -2.18 -6.45
CA ALA A 130 27.52 -0.79 -6.87
C ALA A 130 26.18 -0.52 -7.61
N VAL A 131 25.30 -1.52 -7.69
CA VAL A 131 24.04 -1.43 -8.42
C VAL A 131 23.08 -0.48 -7.70
N ALA A 132 22.44 0.41 -8.47
CA ALA A 132 21.48 1.38 -7.97
C ALA A 132 20.36 0.66 -7.19
N THR A 133 20.40 0.77 -5.87
CA THR A 133 19.44 0.10 -5.01
C THR A 133 18.22 1.00 -4.81
N GLN A 134 17.04 0.46 -5.08
CA GLN A 134 15.76 1.14 -4.89
C GLN A 134 15.15 0.75 -3.54
N ILE A 135 14.53 1.71 -2.86
CA ILE A 135 13.79 1.46 -1.61
C ILE A 135 12.34 1.15 -1.98
N LEU A 136 11.92 -0.09 -1.77
CA LEU A 136 10.55 -0.54 -2.01
C LEU A 136 9.59 -0.05 -0.91
N GLY A 137 10.07 0.02 0.33
CA GLY A 137 9.29 0.51 1.47
C GLY A 137 10.05 0.42 2.78
N SER A 138 9.44 0.97 3.82
CA SER A 138 9.85 0.75 5.20
C SER A 138 8.80 -0.10 5.87
N PHE A 139 9.17 -1.27 6.37
CA PHE A 139 8.27 -2.18 7.07
C PHE A 139 9.01 -2.76 8.29
N SER A 140 8.26 -3.12 9.32
CA SER A 140 8.83 -3.76 10.51
C SER A 140 7.81 -4.71 11.14
N PRO A 141 8.15 -5.99 11.39
CA PRO A 141 9.40 -6.67 11.01
C PRO A 141 9.49 -6.99 9.50
N ILE A 142 10.71 -7.17 8.98
CA ILE A 142 11.00 -7.78 7.68
C ILE A 142 12.03 -8.88 7.85
N ALA A 143 11.74 -10.10 7.39
CA ALA A 143 12.68 -11.21 7.43
C ALA A 143 12.37 -12.28 6.37
N PHE A 144 13.39 -13.06 6.00
CA PHE A 144 13.26 -14.21 5.11
C PHE A 144 13.49 -15.52 5.87
N ARG A 145 12.73 -16.56 5.47
CA ARG A 145 12.92 -17.93 5.94
C ARG A 145 12.71 -18.90 4.78
N TYR A 146 13.37 -20.04 4.88
CA TYR A 146 13.45 -21.02 3.79
C TYR A 146 12.99 -22.38 4.28
N LEU A 147 12.13 -23.03 3.51
CA LEU A 147 11.67 -24.38 3.80
C LEU A 147 12.62 -25.40 3.18
N SER A 148 13.40 -26.07 4.03
CA SER A 148 14.17 -27.25 3.63
C SER A 148 13.27 -28.47 3.66
N ARG A 149 13.12 -29.16 2.53
CA ARG A 149 12.48 -30.47 2.46
C ARG A 149 13.49 -31.50 2.00
N LYS A 150 14.04 -32.28 2.93
CA LYS A 150 14.88 -33.45 2.61
C LYS A 150 14.06 -34.74 2.50
N SER A 151 12.93 -34.82 3.20
CA SER A 151 11.92 -35.89 3.16
C SER A 151 10.58 -35.33 3.68
N GLU A 152 9.46 -36.00 3.41
CA GLU A 152 8.10 -35.57 3.78
C GLU A 152 7.95 -35.34 5.31
N GLU A 153 8.65 -36.13 6.13
CA GLU A 153 8.67 -36.00 7.60
C GLU A 153 9.75 -35.05 8.15
N GLN A 154 10.72 -34.63 7.32
CA GLN A 154 11.86 -33.81 7.74
C GLN A 154 11.85 -32.44 7.06
N SER A 155 10.73 -31.74 7.23
CA SER A 155 10.57 -30.36 6.78
C SER A 155 10.89 -29.39 7.90
N ALA A 156 11.84 -28.48 7.69
CA ALA A 156 12.25 -27.48 8.69
C ALA A 156 12.42 -26.10 8.07
N TRP A 157 11.96 -25.08 8.79
CA TRP A 157 12.16 -23.67 8.45
C TRP A 157 13.51 -23.18 8.96
N ILE A 158 14.39 -22.80 8.04
CA ILE A 158 15.74 -22.30 8.32
C ILE A 158 15.89 -20.85 7.86
N ASN A 159 16.87 -20.15 8.42
CA ASN A 159 17.07 -18.71 8.17
C ASN A 159 18.18 -18.42 7.16
N VAL A 160 18.93 -19.44 6.74
CA VAL A 160 20.02 -19.31 5.77
C VAL A 160 19.87 -20.43 4.74
N TRP A 161 20.05 -20.09 3.47
CA TRP A 161 19.98 -21.00 2.34
C TRP A 161 21.13 -20.76 1.38
N THR A 162 21.89 -21.80 1.07
CA THR A 162 23.14 -21.68 0.29
C THR A 162 23.16 -22.49 -0.99
N GLU A 163 22.39 -23.57 -1.13
CA GLU A 163 22.47 -24.44 -2.30
C GLU A 163 21.11 -24.98 -2.73
N GLY A 164 20.86 -24.98 -4.04
CA GLY A 164 19.63 -25.47 -4.65
C GLY A 164 18.42 -24.55 -4.44
N LEU A 165 17.25 -25.00 -4.90
CA LEU A 165 15.99 -24.27 -4.70
C LEU A 165 15.30 -24.74 -3.40
N PRO A 166 14.95 -23.84 -2.47
CA PRO A 166 14.14 -24.23 -1.31
C PRO A 166 12.74 -24.62 -1.76
N SER A 167 12.01 -25.43 -0.97
CA SER A 167 10.64 -25.83 -1.34
C SER A 167 9.64 -24.67 -1.25
N ALA A 168 9.90 -23.74 -0.34
CA ALA A 168 9.14 -22.52 -0.19
C ALA A 168 10.03 -21.45 0.45
N VAL A 169 9.73 -20.20 0.13
CA VAL A 169 10.32 -19.03 0.80
C VAL A 169 9.20 -18.34 1.56
N GLN A 170 9.43 -18.07 2.84
CA GLN A 170 8.55 -17.25 3.65
C GLN A 170 9.16 -15.88 3.78
N VAL A 171 8.37 -14.86 3.44
CA VAL A 171 8.73 -13.45 3.55
C VAL A 171 7.81 -12.83 4.60
N GLN A 172 8.40 -12.39 5.70
CA GLN A 172 7.67 -11.69 6.75
C GLN A 172 7.70 -10.19 6.46
N ILE A 173 6.54 -9.51 6.44
CA ILE A 173 6.44 -8.07 6.21
C ILE A 173 5.35 -7.51 7.12
N GLY A 174 5.71 -6.58 8.01
CA GLY A 174 4.73 -5.85 8.83
C GLY A 174 3.90 -6.75 9.77
N GLY A 175 4.47 -7.87 10.19
CA GLY A 175 3.84 -8.83 11.11
C GLY A 175 3.09 -9.98 10.43
N ASP A 176 2.90 -9.93 9.12
CA ASP A 176 2.32 -11.01 8.33
C ASP A 176 3.41 -11.82 7.62
N ALA A 177 3.10 -13.06 7.25
CA ALA A 177 4.05 -13.98 6.64
C ALA A 177 3.51 -14.54 5.32
N LEU A 178 4.06 -14.03 4.21
CA LEU A 178 3.77 -14.53 2.87
C LEU A 178 4.61 -15.78 2.60
N THR A 179 3.97 -16.92 2.33
CA THR A 179 4.67 -18.16 1.95
C THR A 179 4.53 -18.41 0.46
N ILE A 180 5.65 -18.42 -0.25
CA ILE A 180 5.72 -18.61 -1.69
C ILE A 180 6.29 -20.01 -1.96
N PRO A 181 5.49 -20.97 -2.44
CA PRO A 181 6.00 -22.27 -2.82
C PRO A 181 6.83 -22.13 -4.09
N LEU A 182 8.03 -22.69 -4.08
CA LEU A 182 8.88 -22.79 -5.25
C LEU A 182 8.73 -24.21 -5.79
N VAL A 183 7.89 -24.36 -6.81
CA VAL A 183 7.72 -25.65 -7.48
C VAL A 183 8.86 -25.79 -8.48
N ASN A 184 9.72 -26.79 -8.25
CA ASN A 184 10.73 -27.17 -9.23
C ASN A 184 10.00 -27.68 -10.48
N ARG A 185 9.87 -26.82 -11.50
CA ARG A 185 9.41 -27.25 -12.83
C ARG A 185 10.59 -27.92 -13.51
N GLN A 186 10.84 -29.18 -13.13
CA GLN A 186 11.60 -30.10 -13.98
C GLN A 186 10.75 -30.53 -15.17
#